data_AF-A0A5Y2QTD7-F1
#
_entry.id   AF-A0A5Y2QTD7-F1
#
_cell.length_a   1.000
_cell.length_b   1.000
_cell.length_c   1.000
_cell.angle_alpha   90.00
_cell.angle_beta   90.00
_cell.angle_gamma   90.00
#
_symmetry.space_group_name_H-M   'P 1'
#
loop_
_entity.id
_entity.type
_entity.pdbx_description
1 polymer ?
#
loop_
_entity_poly.entity_id
_entity_poly.type
_entity_poly.pdbx_seq_one_letter_code
_entity_poly.pdbx_strand_id
1 'polypeptide(L)'
;MSHNFISATYNTIKKMAMYKMADGTVYIRQGGTLPWRTQNPCNVRPNGRKERQYLQPLRLAVAVTASGKFGMYGCEKDGWETEKKLLRSDLYRNCTISEMAKIHSPEKDGNDPIKYAKDILAESGVSPLLTFGNMDDATLETVMRAIKKEEGYYNLKETRVEKWVYTTNITVTDGVRPVLGFPLKVIAGTRKYDCETDKYGRLAPIVHTTEGMDIEVKAANLDGEYETIYSAQAEKESKNIILKRCLVQYKAHTLAYNSESPHKKVSLSQ
;
A
#
# COMPACT_ATOMS: atom_id res chain seq x y z
N MET A 1 -1.30 12.46 14.62
CA MET A 1 -1.11 11.00 14.56
C MET A 1 -0.42 10.67 13.24
N SER A 2 0.75 10.03 13.25
CA SER A 2 1.39 9.56 12.01
C SER A 2 0.66 8.30 11.54
N HIS A 3 0.10 8.32 10.34
CA HIS A 3 -0.50 7.13 9.73
C HIS A 3 0.63 6.20 9.27
N ASN A 4 0.62 4.96 9.75
CA ASN A 4 1.64 3.96 9.40
C ASN A 4 1.22 3.20 8.13
N PHE A 5 1.55 3.77 6.97
CA PHE A 5 1.34 3.10 5.69
C PHE A 5 2.43 2.04 5.45
N ILE A 6 2.01 0.86 5.01
CA ILE A 6 2.89 -0.29 4.75
C ILE A 6 3.21 -0.47 3.26
N SER A 7 2.43 0.15 2.38
CA SER A 7 2.69 0.15 0.94
C SER A 7 2.00 1.33 0.27
N ALA A 8 2.46 1.67 -0.93
CA ALA A 8 1.79 2.64 -1.78
C ALA A 8 1.88 2.25 -3.26
N THR A 9 0.90 2.70 -4.03
CA THR A 9 0.84 2.52 -5.49
C THR A 9 0.46 3.82 -6.18
N TYR A 10 0.85 3.96 -7.44
CA TYR A 10 0.56 5.13 -8.24
C TYR A 10 -0.11 4.75 -9.56
N ASN A 11 -1.23 5.37 -9.87
CA ASN A 11 -1.93 5.26 -11.14
C ASN A 11 -1.69 6.52 -11.97
N THR A 12 -0.91 6.39 -13.04
CA THR A 12 -0.51 7.49 -13.91
C THR A 12 -1.67 8.06 -14.71
N ILE A 13 -2.56 7.19 -15.22
CA ILE A 13 -3.72 7.60 -16.02
C ILE A 13 -4.69 8.43 -15.17
N LYS A 14 -4.99 7.96 -13.95
CA LYS A 14 -5.92 8.62 -13.04
C LYS A 14 -5.30 9.76 -12.22
N LYS A 15 -3.98 9.97 -12.33
CA LYS A 15 -3.19 10.88 -11.47
C LYS A 15 -3.54 10.67 -10.00
N MET A 16 -3.31 9.45 -9.51
CA MET A 16 -3.77 9.00 -8.19
C MET A 16 -2.68 8.24 -7.47
N ALA A 17 -2.40 8.62 -6.22
CA ALA A 17 -1.59 7.85 -5.27
C ALA A 17 -2.52 7.17 -4.26
N MET A 18 -2.23 5.91 -3.95
CA MET A 18 -2.96 5.12 -2.96
C MET A 18 -1.96 4.63 -1.92
N TYR A 19 -2.24 4.88 -0.64
CA TYR A 19 -1.42 4.46 0.50
C TYR A 19 -2.21 3.47 1.34
N LYS A 20 -1.68 2.29 1.57
CA LYS A 20 -2.36 1.21 2.28
C LYS A 20 -1.76 1.02 3.68
N MET A 21 -2.63 0.95 4.67
CA MET A 21 -2.29 0.59 6.05
C MET A 21 -2.40 -0.93 6.29
N ALA A 22 -1.87 -1.39 7.41
CA ALA A 22 -1.84 -2.81 7.77
C ALA A 22 -3.24 -3.43 7.98
N ASP A 23 -4.20 -2.61 8.41
CA ASP A 23 -5.62 -2.96 8.56
C ASP A 23 -6.40 -3.02 7.24
N GLY A 24 -5.74 -2.72 6.12
CA GLY A 24 -6.35 -2.66 4.79
C GLY A 24 -6.94 -1.29 4.43
N THR A 25 -6.99 -0.33 5.36
CA THR A 25 -7.43 1.05 5.07
C THR A 25 -6.57 1.66 3.97
N VAL A 26 -7.21 2.29 2.99
CA VAL A 26 -6.53 2.96 1.89
C VAL A 26 -6.80 4.45 1.94
N TYR A 27 -5.72 5.23 1.95
CA TYR A 27 -5.74 6.67 1.75
C TYR A 27 -5.43 7.01 0.30
N ILE A 28 -6.28 7.81 -0.33
CA ILE A 28 -6.16 8.19 -1.74
C ILE A 28 -5.86 9.68 -1.82
N ARG A 29 -4.85 10.03 -2.63
CA ARG A 29 -4.60 11.40 -3.12
C ARG A 29 -4.74 11.43 -4.63
N GLN A 30 -5.72 12.19 -5.14
CA GLN A 30 -5.99 12.32 -6.57
C GLN A 30 -5.98 13.80 -7.00
N GLY A 31 -5.65 14.06 -8.27
CA GLY A 31 -5.48 15.43 -8.78
C GLY A 31 -4.24 16.08 -8.18
N GLY A 32 -4.20 17.40 -8.06
CA GLY A 32 -3.02 18.14 -7.55
C GLY A 32 -1.76 17.94 -8.40
N THR A 33 -0.60 18.26 -7.83
CA THR A 33 0.71 17.99 -8.44
C THR A 33 1.27 16.64 -7.99
N LEU A 34 2.23 16.11 -8.76
CA LEU A 34 2.93 14.87 -8.43
C LEU A 34 3.58 14.89 -7.03
N PRO A 35 4.40 15.91 -6.66
CA PRO A 35 5.06 15.93 -5.37
C PRO A 35 4.08 15.93 -4.18
N TRP A 36 2.91 16.56 -4.32
CA TRP A 36 1.84 16.47 -3.33
C TRP A 36 1.21 15.07 -3.25
N ARG A 37 0.89 14.46 -4.40
CA ARG A 37 0.31 13.11 -4.44
C ARG A 37 1.23 12.08 -3.80
N THR A 38 2.53 12.17 -4.06
CA THR A 38 3.53 11.18 -3.63
C THR A 38 4.17 11.49 -2.26
N GLN A 39 3.72 12.54 -1.57
CA GLN A 39 4.31 13.02 -0.31
C GLN A 39 5.82 13.27 -0.43
N ASN A 40 6.23 13.74 -1.61
CA ASN A 40 7.61 13.91 -2.03
C ASN A 40 7.83 15.39 -2.37
N PRO A 41 8.03 16.26 -1.36
CA PRO A 41 7.99 17.71 -1.53
C PRO A 41 8.93 18.26 -2.60
N CYS A 42 10.06 17.59 -2.82
CA CYS A 42 11.12 18.03 -3.73
C CYS A 42 11.30 17.11 -4.95
N ASN A 43 10.29 16.28 -5.28
CA ASN A 43 10.35 15.34 -6.41
C ASN A 43 11.60 14.43 -6.41
N VAL A 44 12.08 14.02 -5.23
CA VAL A 44 13.21 13.10 -5.05
C VAL A 44 13.01 11.86 -5.91
N ARG A 45 13.95 11.63 -6.83
CA ARG A 45 13.96 10.45 -7.69
C ARG A 45 14.50 9.24 -6.91
N PRO A 46 14.02 8.01 -7.17
CA PRO A 46 14.58 6.84 -6.52
C PRO A 46 16.02 6.62 -6.98
N ASN A 47 16.93 6.38 -6.02
CA ASN A 47 18.28 5.93 -6.31
C ASN A 47 18.29 4.60 -7.11
N GLY A 48 19.25 4.44 -8.02
CA GLY A 48 19.58 3.14 -8.59
C GLY A 48 20.29 2.25 -7.55
N ARG A 49 20.36 0.94 -7.76
CA ARG A 49 21.00 -0.07 -6.85
C ARG A 49 22.48 0.18 -6.50
N LYS A 50 23.11 1.28 -6.95
CA LYS A 50 24.48 1.63 -6.54
C LYS A 50 24.43 2.24 -5.14
N GLU A 51 24.73 1.40 -4.16
CA GLU A 51 24.71 1.63 -2.70
C GLU A 51 25.47 2.88 -2.21
N ARG A 52 26.28 3.51 -3.05
CA ARG A 52 27.20 4.59 -2.68
C ARG A 52 26.64 6.01 -2.73
N GLN A 53 25.45 6.26 -3.29
CA GLN A 53 25.05 7.64 -3.57
C GLN A 53 24.20 8.29 -2.47
N TYR A 54 23.23 7.59 -1.88
CA TYR A 54 22.54 7.93 -0.63
C TYR A 54 21.40 6.91 -0.43
N LEU A 55 21.16 6.46 0.80
CA LEU A 55 20.08 5.53 1.09
C LEU A 55 18.75 6.30 1.24
N GLN A 56 17.67 5.73 0.72
CA GLN A 56 16.30 6.25 0.90
C GLN A 56 15.49 5.29 1.79
N PRO A 57 15.89 5.08 3.07
CA PRO A 57 15.27 4.06 3.93
C PRO A 57 13.81 4.37 4.28
N LEU A 58 13.38 5.63 4.14
CA LEU A 58 12.02 6.08 4.41
C LEU A 58 11.10 5.98 3.18
N ARG A 59 11.63 5.59 2.02
CA ARG A 59 10.83 5.46 0.79
C ARG A 59 9.91 4.26 0.89
N LEU A 60 8.61 4.50 0.75
CA LEU A 60 7.57 3.49 0.80
C LEU A 60 7.38 2.79 -0.54
N ALA A 61 7.42 3.54 -1.64
CA ALA A 61 7.23 3.01 -2.99
C ALA A 61 7.86 3.92 -4.06
N VAL A 62 7.69 3.55 -5.32
CA VAL A 62 8.10 4.34 -6.48
C VAL A 62 6.89 4.59 -7.37
N ALA A 63 6.61 5.87 -7.65
CA ALA A 63 5.67 6.28 -8.67
C ALA A 63 6.37 6.24 -10.03
N VAL A 64 5.83 5.47 -10.98
CA VAL A 64 6.31 5.41 -12.37
C VAL A 64 5.38 6.25 -13.23
N THR A 65 5.88 7.37 -13.75
CA THR A 65 5.13 8.32 -14.58
C THR A 65 5.74 8.41 -15.98
N ALA A 66 5.10 9.16 -16.88
CA ALA A 66 5.66 9.49 -18.18
C ALA A 66 6.97 10.30 -18.07
N SER A 67 7.12 11.12 -17.02
CA SER A 67 8.32 11.94 -16.75
C SER A 67 9.39 11.20 -15.92
N GLY A 68 9.22 9.90 -15.72
CA GLY A 68 10.17 9.02 -15.05
C GLY A 68 9.70 8.53 -13.69
N LYS A 69 10.66 8.18 -12.83
CA LYS A 69 10.39 7.56 -11.53
C LYS A 69 10.59 8.55 -10.39
N PHE A 70 9.70 8.50 -9.41
CA PHE A 70 9.71 9.38 -8.24
C PHE A 70 9.47 8.58 -6.95
N GLY A 71 10.13 8.97 -5.86
CA GLY A 71 9.88 8.39 -4.56
C GLY A 71 8.45 8.69 -4.06
N MET A 72 7.86 7.72 -3.36
CA MET A 72 6.63 7.89 -2.60
C MET A 72 6.92 7.63 -1.13
N TYR A 73 6.38 8.49 -0.25
CA TYR A 73 6.66 8.44 1.19
C TYR A 73 5.37 8.28 1.99
N GLY A 74 5.45 7.67 3.18
CA GLY A 74 4.30 7.48 4.06
C GLY A 74 3.77 8.81 4.63
N CYS A 75 4.66 9.79 4.82
CA CYS A 75 4.28 11.15 5.16
C CYS A 75 5.18 12.18 4.46
N GLU A 76 4.73 13.44 4.41
CA GLU A 76 5.53 14.53 3.86
C GLU A 76 6.86 14.72 4.60
N LYS A 77 6.87 14.51 5.92
CA LYS A 77 8.08 14.60 6.75
C LYS A 77 9.14 13.60 6.28
N ASP A 78 8.77 12.38 5.93
CA ASP A 78 9.71 11.38 5.44
C ASP A 78 10.32 11.77 4.09
N GLY A 79 9.51 12.36 3.21
CA GLY A 79 10.00 12.92 1.94
C GLY A 79 10.93 14.11 2.16
N TRP A 80 10.61 14.97 3.12
CA TRP A 80 11.44 16.11 3.54
C TRP A 80 12.80 15.67 4.11
N GLU A 81 12.80 14.71 5.02
CA GLU A 81 14.04 14.17 5.59
C GLU A 81 14.90 13.45 4.53
N THR A 82 14.26 12.81 3.56
CA THR A 82 14.98 12.16 2.46
C THR A 82 15.64 13.18 1.55
N GLU A 83 14.98 14.32 1.28
CA GLU A 83 15.59 15.44 0.56
C GLU A 83 16.78 16.02 1.32
N LYS A 84 16.65 16.25 2.63
CA LYS A 84 17.74 16.77 3.48
C LYS A 84 18.98 15.88 3.36
N LYS A 85 18.78 14.55 3.41
CA LYS A 85 19.87 13.56 3.23
C LYS A 85 20.45 13.58 1.81
N LEU A 86 19.63 13.76 0.79
CA LEU A 86 20.07 13.87 -0.60
C LEU A 86 20.97 15.10 -0.80
N LEU A 87 20.55 16.27 -0.34
CA LEU A 87 21.33 17.50 -0.45
C LEU A 87 22.65 17.45 0.33
N ARG A 88 22.70 16.67 1.42
CA ARG A 88 23.93 16.40 2.20
C ARG A 88 24.78 15.24 1.68
N SER A 89 24.31 14.51 0.67
CA SER A 89 25.04 13.37 0.12
C SER A 89 26.21 13.81 -0.75
N ASP A 90 27.11 12.88 -1.07
CA ASP A 90 28.24 13.14 -1.97
C ASP A 90 27.81 13.61 -3.37
N LEU A 91 26.55 13.38 -3.76
CA LEU A 91 26.00 13.88 -5.01
C LEU A 91 25.88 15.41 -5.03
N TYR A 92 25.50 16.04 -3.90
CA TYR A 92 25.14 17.47 -3.86
C TYR A 92 25.87 18.29 -2.80
N ARG A 93 26.49 17.68 -1.79
CA ARG A 93 27.14 18.40 -0.68
C ARG A 93 28.16 19.44 -1.13
N ASN A 94 28.84 19.21 -2.25
CA ASN A 94 29.86 20.12 -2.77
C ASN A 94 29.32 21.03 -3.89
N CYS A 95 28.04 20.91 -4.22
CA CYS A 95 27.38 21.74 -5.22
C CYS A 95 26.84 23.02 -4.58
N THR A 96 26.91 24.10 -5.32
CA THR A 96 26.02 25.27 -5.19
C THR A 96 24.62 24.94 -5.72
N ILE A 97 23.64 25.82 -5.49
CA ILE A 97 22.28 25.68 -6.04
C ILE A 97 22.31 25.60 -7.58
N SER A 98 23.13 26.43 -8.23
CA SER A 98 23.26 26.45 -9.69
C SER A 98 23.84 25.14 -10.26
N GLU A 99 24.80 24.53 -9.55
CA GLU A 99 25.37 23.24 -9.96
C GLU A 99 24.39 22.09 -9.73
N MET A 100 23.68 22.08 -8.59
CA MET A 100 22.63 21.10 -8.32
C MET A 100 21.52 21.19 -9.37
N ALA A 101 21.07 22.39 -9.75
CA ALA A 101 20.03 22.58 -10.76
C ALA A 101 20.38 21.93 -12.11
N LYS A 102 21.65 22.03 -12.53
CA LYS A 102 22.14 21.39 -13.77
C LYS A 102 22.10 19.86 -13.72
N ILE A 103 22.22 19.27 -12.53
CA ILE A 103 22.17 17.81 -12.33
C ILE A 103 20.72 17.34 -12.18
N HIS A 104 19.94 18.06 -11.38
CA HIS A 104 18.57 17.68 -10.99
C HIS A 104 17.55 17.97 -12.10
N SER A 105 17.70 19.10 -12.79
CA SER A 105 16.78 19.60 -13.83
C SER A 105 17.54 19.96 -15.11
N PRO A 106 18.19 18.99 -15.78
CA PRO A 106 19.09 19.26 -16.89
C PRO A 106 18.32 19.71 -18.14
N GLU A 107 18.94 20.58 -18.94
CA GLU A 107 18.38 21.09 -20.21
C GLU A 107 18.02 20.00 -21.21
N LYS A 108 18.79 18.91 -21.24
CA LYS A 108 18.55 17.76 -22.14
C LYS A 108 17.18 17.09 -21.93
N ASP A 109 16.58 17.29 -20.76
CA ASP A 109 15.25 16.79 -20.41
C ASP A 109 14.15 17.85 -20.69
N GLY A 110 14.50 18.95 -21.36
CA GLY A 110 13.59 20.06 -21.70
C GLY A 110 13.37 21.05 -20.56
N ASN A 111 14.24 21.06 -19.55
CA ASN A 111 14.14 21.98 -18.39
C ASN A 111 15.00 23.23 -18.57
N ASP A 112 14.83 24.21 -17.68
CA ASP A 112 15.67 25.41 -17.57
C ASP A 112 16.38 25.46 -16.20
N PRO A 113 17.58 24.87 -16.06
CA PRO A 113 18.30 24.85 -14.80
C PRO A 113 18.77 26.23 -14.35
N ILE A 114 18.98 27.17 -15.27
CA ILE A 114 19.41 28.54 -14.93
C ILE A 114 18.27 29.27 -14.24
N LYS A 115 17.07 29.23 -14.83
CA LYS A 115 15.87 29.79 -14.23
C LYS A 115 15.53 29.11 -12.91
N TYR A 116 15.58 27.79 -12.86
CA TYR A 116 15.31 27.02 -11.63
C TYR A 116 16.24 27.45 -10.47
N ALA A 117 17.55 27.55 -10.73
CA ALA A 117 18.51 28.01 -9.72
C ALA A 117 18.24 29.46 -9.29
N LYS A 118 17.94 30.35 -10.25
CA LYS A 118 17.63 31.76 -9.98
C LYS A 118 16.40 31.89 -9.08
N ASP A 119 15.35 31.12 -9.32
CA ASP A 119 14.11 31.19 -8.55
C ASP A 119 14.32 30.67 -7.12
N ILE A 120 15.08 29.58 -6.96
CA ILE A 120 15.45 29.08 -5.63
C ILE A 120 16.29 30.11 -4.87
N LEU A 121 17.28 30.73 -5.52
CA LEU A 121 18.13 31.75 -4.88
C LEU A 121 17.31 32.98 -4.48
N ALA A 122 16.41 33.44 -5.35
CA ALA A 122 15.53 34.58 -5.08
C ALA A 122 14.59 34.30 -3.89
N GLU A 123 14.03 33.09 -3.81
CA GLU A 123 13.12 32.71 -2.74
C GLU A 123 13.84 32.44 -1.41
N SER A 124 15.03 31.82 -1.45
CA SER A 124 15.76 31.43 -0.25
C SER A 124 16.65 32.53 0.33
N GLY A 125 17.07 33.51 -0.48
CA GLY A 125 17.94 34.61 -0.07
C GLY A 125 19.38 34.20 0.28
N VAL A 126 19.77 32.96 -0.01
CA VAL A 126 21.12 32.47 0.31
C VAL A 126 22.14 32.91 -0.73
N SER A 127 23.41 32.96 -0.32
CA SER A 127 24.51 33.28 -1.25
C SER A 127 24.60 32.24 -2.38
N PRO A 128 24.76 32.66 -3.64
CA PRO A 128 24.92 31.74 -4.77
C PRO A 128 26.21 30.92 -4.72
N LEU A 129 27.18 31.31 -3.90
CA LEU A 129 28.45 30.61 -3.71
C LEU A 129 28.40 29.57 -2.59
N LEU A 130 27.32 29.53 -1.80
CA LEU A 130 27.20 28.62 -0.67
C LEU A 130 26.89 27.20 -1.18
N THR A 131 27.72 26.24 -0.78
CA THR A 131 27.47 24.83 -1.09
C THR A 131 26.54 24.19 -0.06
N PHE A 132 25.81 23.14 -0.46
CA PHE A 132 24.89 22.44 0.44
C PHE A 132 25.57 21.87 1.69
N GLY A 133 26.84 21.47 1.61
CA GLY A 133 27.63 20.96 2.74
C GLY A 133 28.01 22.04 3.75
N ASN A 134 28.07 23.31 3.32
CA ASN A 134 28.44 24.45 4.17
C ASN A 134 27.24 25.22 4.74
N MET A 135 26.02 24.90 4.31
CA MET A 135 24.79 25.42 4.93
C MET A 135 24.63 24.83 6.33
N ASP A 136 24.23 25.63 7.31
CA ASP A 136 23.63 25.06 8.52
C ASP A 136 22.24 24.49 8.23
N ASP A 137 21.63 23.82 9.21
CA ASP A 137 20.34 23.15 8.99
C ASP A 137 19.20 24.13 8.74
N ALA A 138 19.20 25.30 9.37
CA ALA A 138 18.17 26.32 9.17
C ALA A 138 18.24 26.94 7.76
N THR A 139 19.45 27.18 7.28
CA THR A 139 19.73 27.66 5.92
C THR A 139 19.32 26.61 4.90
N LEU A 140 19.69 25.34 5.12
CA LEU A 140 19.30 24.24 4.24
C LEU A 140 17.77 24.09 4.18
N GLU A 141 17.08 24.17 5.31
CA GLU A 141 15.61 24.09 5.35
C GLU A 141 14.93 25.28 4.64
N THR A 142 15.58 26.45 4.62
CA THR A 142 15.13 27.60 3.82
C THR A 142 15.24 27.30 2.32
N VAL A 143 16.36 26.74 1.88
CA VAL A 143 16.55 26.31 0.48
C VAL A 143 15.57 25.19 0.10
N MET A 144 15.37 24.19 0.96
CA MET A 144 14.40 23.11 0.71
C MET A 144 12.97 23.63 0.58
N ARG A 145 12.60 24.69 1.31
CA ARG A 145 11.27 25.32 1.18
C ARG A 145 11.10 25.98 -0.18
N ALA A 146 12.17 26.63 -0.68
CA ALA A 146 12.20 27.21 -2.02
C ALA A 146 12.08 26.12 -3.10
N ILE A 147 12.86 25.03 -2.99
CA ILE A 147 12.75 23.87 -3.90
C ILE A 147 11.33 23.32 -3.90
N LYS A 148 10.73 23.05 -2.73
CA LYS A 148 9.36 22.54 -2.61
C LYS A 148 8.33 23.43 -3.31
N LYS A 149 8.52 24.75 -3.26
CA LYS A 149 7.67 25.72 -3.96
C LYS A 149 7.85 25.63 -5.47
N GLU A 150 9.09 25.60 -5.94
CA GLU A 150 9.45 25.52 -7.36
C GLU A 150 8.97 24.20 -8.00
N GLU A 151 9.09 23.09 -7.28
CA GLU A 151 8.53 21.79 -7.69
C GLU A 151 6.98 21.77 -7.75
N GLY A 152 6.34 22.86 -7.30
CA GLY A 152 4.90 23.05 -7.37
C GLY A 152 4.14 22.21 -6.34
N TYR A 153 4.73 21.89 -5.19
CA TYR A 153 4.05 21.11 -4.14
C TYR A 153 2.73 21.74 -3.69
N TYR A 154 2.59 23.06 -3.82
CA TYR A 154 1.39 23.80 -3.45
C TYR A 154 0.48 24.14 -4.63
N ASN A 155 0.79 23.73 -5.85
CA ASN A 155 0.00 24.06 -7.04
C ASN A 155 -1.22 23.13 -7.19
N LEU A 156 -2.18 23.54 -8.02
CA LEU A 156 -3.39 22.77 -8.35
C LEU A 156 -4.23 22.35 -7.12
N LYS A 157 -4.31 23.20 -6.10
CA LYS A 157 -5.00 22.89 -4.83
C LYS A 157 -6.48 22.57 -5.05
N GLU A 158 -7.11 23.30 -5.95
CA GLU A 158 -8.52 23.17 -6.34
C GLU A 158 -8.86 21.81 -6.94
N THR A 159 -7.86 21.09 -7.47
CA THR A 159 -8.07 19.73 -8.02
C THR A 159 -7.75 18.61 -7.03
N ARG A 160 -7.26 18.94 -5.82
CA ARG A 160 -6.83 17.94 -4.84
C ARG A 160 -8.03 17.25 -4.22
N VAL A 161 -7.99 15.93 -4.26
CA VAL A 161 -8.95 15.07 -3.57
C VAL A 161 -8.19 14.16 -2.62
N GLU A 162 -8.59 14.20 -1.36
CA GLU A 162 -8.15 13.26 -0.33
C GLU A 162 -9.33 12.41 0.10
N LYS A 163 -9.17 11.08 0.07
CA LYS A 163 -10.24 10.16 0.41
C LYS A 163 -9.72 8.99 1.23
N TRP A 164 -10.42 8.68 2.31
CA TRP A 164 -10.27 7.44 3.05
C TRP A 164 -11.21 6.37 2.49
N VAL A 165 -10.68 5.18 2.27
CA VAL A 165 -11.41 4.00 1.82
C VAL A 165 -11.20 2.90 2.83
N TYR A 166 -12.29 2.50 3.48
CA TYR A 166 -12.32 1.45 4.48
C TYR A 166 -12.68 0.11 3.87
N THR A 167 -12.21 -0.96 4.49
CA THR A 167 -12.33 -2.31 3.93
C THR A 167 -12.60 -3.35 5.01
N THR A 168 -13.34 -4.40 4.64
CA THR A 168 -13.38 -5.64 5.39
C THR A 168 -12.46 -6.64 4.70
N ASN A 169 -11.42 -7.09 5.40
CA ASN A 169 -10.42 -8.03 4.91
C ASN A 169 -10.65 -9.39 5.57
N ILE A 170 -10.88 -10.42 4.77
CA ILE A 170 -11.20 -11.76 5.27
C ILE A 170 -10.07 -12.71 4.93
N THR A 171 -9.63 -13.48 5.93
CA THR A 171 -8.71 -14.61 5.75
C THR A 171 -9.39 -15.90 6.22
N VAL A 172 -9.39 -16.93 5.39
CA VAL A 172 -9.96 -18.25 5.70
C VAL A 172 -8.82 -19.23 6.03
N THR A 173 -8.97 -19.95 7.14
CA THR A 173 -8.01 -20.94 7.64
C THR A 173 -8.73 -22.20 8.12
N ASP A 174 -8.08 -23.36 8.04
CA ASP A 174 -8.55 -24.59 8.70
C ASP A 174 -8.13 -24.66 10.18
N GLY A 175 -7.42 -23.64 10.67
CA GLY A 175 -6.83 -23.58 12.01
C GLY A 175 -5.35 -23.91 12.05
N VAL A 176 -4.79 -24.48 10.98
CA VAL A 176 -3.37 -24.82 10.85
C VAL A 176 -2.77 -24.13 9.62
N ARG A 177 -3.52 -24.05 8.51
CA ARG A 177 -3.09 -23.54 7.21
C ARG A 177 -4.14 -22.62 6.60
N PRO A 178 -3.71 -21.62 5.80
CA PRO A 178 -4.64 -20.87 4.97
C PRO A 178 -5.31 -21.77 3.93
N VAL A 179 -6.59 -21.53 3.66
CA VAL A 179 -7.36 -22.32 2.69
C VAL A 179 -7.29 -21.63 1.33
N LEU A 180 -6.57 -22.21 0.37
CA LEU A 180 -6.48 -21.71 -1.01
C LEU A 180 -7.74 -22.08 -1.82
N GLY A 181 -8.19 -21.18 -2.69
CA GLY A 181 -9.23 -21.46 -3.69
C GLY A 181 -10.59 -21.75 -3.07
N PHE A 182 -10.85 -21.26 -1.85
CA PHE A 182 -12.10 -21.55 -1.16
C PHE A 182 -13.22 -20.68 -1.75
N PRO A 183 -14.27 -21.30 -2.34
CA PRO A 183 -15.33 -20.56 -2.99
C PRO A 183 -16.23 -19.87 -1.96
N LEU A 184 -16.48 -18.59 -2.19
CA LEU A 184 -17.28 -17.71 -1.36
C LEU A 184 -18.20 -16.86 -2.24
N LYS A 185 -19.36 -16.51 -1.69
CA LYS A 185 -20.26 -15.50 -2.24
C LYS A 185 -20.25 -14.29 -1.33
N VAL A 186 -19.88 -13.13 -1.86
CA VAL A 186 -19.91 -11.86 -1.13
C VAL A 186 -21.10 -11.04 -1.60
N ILE A 187 -21.88 -10.54 -0.65
CA ILE A 187 -22.92 -9.53 -0.86
C ILE A 187 -22.45 -8.27 -0.13
N ALA A 188 -22.28 -7.18 -0.87
CA ALA A 188 -21.83 -5.90 -0.34
C ALA A 188 -22.79 -4.82 -0.85
N GLY A 189 -23.75 -4.45 -0.01
CA GLY A 189 -24.87 -3.60 -0.39
C GLY A 189 -25.67 -4.26 -1.51
N THR A 190 -25.78 -3.58 -2.66
CA THR A 190 -26.49 -4.12 -3.83
C THR A 190 -25.65 -5.03 -4.71
N ARG A 191 -24.33 -5.15 -4.43
CA ARG A 191 -23.41 -5.89 -5.29
C ARG A 191 -23.22 -7.31 -4.78
N LYS A 192 -23.16 -8.26 -5.70
CA LYS A 192 -22.91 -9.69 -5.43
C LYS A 192 -21.72 -10.16 -6.23
N TYR A 193 -20.83 -10.91 -5.61
CA TYR A 193 -19.62 -11.42 -6.24
C TYR A 193 -19.42 -12.89 -5.88
N ASP A 194 -19.11 -13.69 -6.88
CA ASP A 194 -18.47 -14.99 -6.68
C ASP A 194 -16.96 -14.76 -6.60
N CYS A 195 -16.33 -15.36 -5.60
CA CYS A 195 -14.93 -15.12 -5.30
C CYS A 195 -14.29 -16.34 -4.65
N GLU A 196 -12.97 -16.42 -4.77
CA GLU A 196 -12.18 -17.49 -4.17
C GLU A 196 -11.03 -16.87 -3.38
N THR A 197 -10.60 -17.56 -2.32
CA THR A 197 -9.44 -17.16 -1.55
C THR A 197 -8.13 -17.38 -2.30
N ASP A 198 -7.15 -16.50 -2.10
CA ASP A 198 -5.81 -16.65 -2.66
C ASP A 198 -4.98 -17.74 -1.94
N LYS A 199 -3.72 -17.92 -2.36
CA LYS A 199 -2.79 -18.90 -1.75
C LYS A 199 -2.46 -18.65 -0.28
N TYR A 200 -2.82 -17.49 0.24
CA TYR A 200 -2.68 -17.13 1.65
C TYR A 200 -4.03 -17.14 2.38
N GLY A 201 -5.07 -17.74 1.79
CA GLY A 201 -6.41 -17.81 2.33
C GLY A 201 -7.15 -16.48 2.33
N ARG A 202 -6.64 -15.45 1.66
CA ARG A 202 -7.20 -14.10 1.70
C ARG A 202 -8.24 -13.93 0.62
N LEU A 203 -9.35 -13.30 0.99
CA LEU A 203 -10.30 -12.77 0.03
C LEU A 203 -9.82 -11.41 -0.46
N ALA A 204 -10.20 -11.05 -1.69
CA ALA A 204 -10.06 -9.66 -2.15
C ALA A 204 -10.78 -8.72 -1.16
N PRO A 205 -10.17 -7.58 -0.76
CA PRO A 205 -10.78 -6.68 0.20
C PRO A 205 -12.17 -6.20 -0.22
N ILE A 206 -13.13 -6.30 0.71
CA ILE A 206 -14.49 -5.80 0.49
C ILE A 206 -14.49 -4.31 0.79
N VAL A 207 -14.66 -3.48 -0.24
CA VAL A 207 -14.62 -2.01 -0.12
C VAL A 207 -15.93 -1.46 0.43
N HIS A 208 -15.83 -0.63 1.46
CA HIS A 208 -16.98 0.09 2.02
C HIS A 208 -17.32 1.27 1.10
N THR A 209 -18.33 1.13 0.24
CA THR A 209 -18.76 2.21 -0.68
C THR A 209 -19.64 3.24 0.01
N THR A 210 -20.42 2.81 1.00
CA THR A 210 -21.35 3.65 1.77
C THR A 210 -21.31 3.18 3.23
N GLU A 211 -21.36 4.12 4.19
CA GLU A 211 -21.51 3.78 5.60
C GLU A 211 -22.87 3.11 5.85
N GLY A 212 -22.89 2.07 6.67
CA GLY A 212 -24.08 1.29 6.99
C GLY A 212 -24.50 0.28 5.90
N MET A 213 -23.73 0.12 4.81
CA MET A 213 -24.05 -0.94 3.82
C MET A 213 -23.84 -2.32 4.44
N ASP A 214 -24.77 -3.24 4.17
CA ASP A 214 -24.64 -4.62 4.62
C ASP A 214 -23.52 -5.34 3.88
N ILE A 215 -22.74 -6.12 4.63
CA ILE A 215 -21.72 -7.03 4.14
C ILE A 215 -22.11 -8.42 4.62
N GLU A 216 -22.37 -9.34 3.69
CA GLU A 216 -22.54 -10.76 3.97
C GLU A 216 -21.51 -11.57 3.18
N VAL A 217 -20.94 -12.58 3.83
CA VAL A 217 -20.12 -13.59 3.16
C VAL A 217 -20.74 -14.95 3.40
N LYS A 218 -20.93 -15.68 2.30
CA LYS A 218 -21.54 -17.00 2.30
C LYS A 218 -20.57 -18.06 1.79
N ALA A 219 -20.66 -19.25 2.35
CA ALA A 219 -19.94 -20.43 1.89
C ALA A 219 -20.90 -21.60 1.77
N ALA A 220 -20.57 -22.57 0.91
CA ALA A 220 -21.32 -23.81 0.82
C ALA A 220 -21.14 -24.64 2.11
N ASN A 221 -22.27 -25.09 2.67
CA ASN A 221 -22.32 -26.09 3.72
C ASN A 221 -22.04 -27.49 3.15
N LEU A 222 -22.15 -28.53 3.98
CA LEU A 222 -21.88 -29.91 3.56
C LEU A 222 -22.87 -30.45 2.52
N ASP A 223 -24.07 -29.87 2.45
CA ASP A 223 -25.12 -30.22 1.47
C ASP A 223 -24.98 -29.41 0.17
N GLY A 224 -23.98 -28.53 0.08
CA GLY A 224 -23.74 -27.67 -1.07
C GLY A 224 -24.56 -26.37 -1.08
N GLU A 225 -25.38 -26.14 -0.06
CA GLU A 225 -26.19 -24.93 0.09
C GLU A 225 -25.36 -23.78 0.69
N TYR A 226 -25.51 -22.57 0.15
CA TYR A 226 -24.74 -21.41 0.64
C TYR A 226 -25.40 -20.79 1.88
N GLU A 227 -24.69 -20.83 3.00
CA GLU A 227 -25.09 -20.22 4.27
C GLU A 227 -24.22 -19.00 4.60
N THR A 228 -24.77 -18.04 5.35
CA THR A 228 -24.04 -16.86 5.81
C THR A 228 -23.06 -17.24 6.92
N ILE A 229 -21.76 -17.10 6.65
CA ILE A 229 -20.67 -17.38 7.59
C ILE A 229 -20.09 -16.12 8.24
N TYR A 230 -20.43 -14.95 7.71
CA TYR A 230 -20.09 -13.65 8.29
C TYR A 230 -21.10 -12.60 7.82
N SER A 231 -21.51 -11.73 8.74
CA SER A 231 -22.29 -10.54 8.42
C SER A 231 -21.85 -9.35 9.28
N ALA A 232 -21.87 -8.17 8.69
CA ALA A 232 -21.59 -6.90 9.37
C ALA A 232 -22.19 -5.73 8.59
N GLN A 233 -22.19 -4.55 9.20
CA GLN A 233 -22.41 -3.30 8.49
C GLN A 233 -21.08 -2.57 8.29
N ALA A 234 -20.93 -1.92 7.14
CA ALA A 234 -19.75 -1.16 6.83
C ALA A 234 -19.66 0.10 7.71
N GLU A 235 -18.51 0.30 8.33
CA GLU A 235 -18.24 1.46 9.20
C GLU A 235 -17.10 2.31 8.61
N LYS A 236 -16.81 3.44 9.25
CA LYS A 236 -15.65 4.31 8.94
C LYS A 236 -14.34 3.77 9.53
N GLU A 237 -14.19 2.47 9.52
CA GLU A 237 -13.00 1.75 9.94
C GLU A 237 -12.83 0.47 9.11
N SER A 238 -11.58 0.04 8.94
CA SER A 238 -11.29 -1.25 8.31
C SER A 238 -11.24 -2.36 9.35
N LYS A 239 -11.68 -3.56 8.98
CA LYS A 239 -11.71 -4.73 9.85
C LYS A 239 -10.93 -5.88 9.22
N ASN A 240 -10.13 -6.57 10.03
CA ASN A 240 -9.45 -7.80 9.65
C ASN A 240 -10.13 -8.97 10.35
N ILE A 241 -10.71 -9.87 9.57
CA ILE A 241 -11.49 -11.01 10.05
C ILE A 241 -10.78 -12.30 9.66
N ILE A 242 -10.65 -13.21 10.63
CA ILE A 242 -10.17 -14.57 10.40
C ILE A 242 -11.35 -15.51 10.56
N LEU A 243 -11.74 -16.16 9.46
CA LEU A 243 -12.77 -17.19 9.46
C LEU A 243 -12.09 -18.54 9.57
N LYS A 244 -12.32 -19.23 10.69
CA LYS A 244 -11.79 -20.57 10.94
C LYS A 244 -12.82 -21.61 10.51
N ARG A 245 -12.47 -22.43 9.52
CA ARG A 245 -13.25 -23.58 9.11
C ARG A 245 -12.89 -24.78 10.00
N CYS A 246 -13.67 -25.00 11.05
CA CYS A 246 -13.56 -26.20 11.89
C CYS A 246 -14.42 -27.33 11.30
N LEU A 247 -13.88 -28.11 10.36
CA LEU A 247 -14.53 -29.34 9.93
C LEU A 247 -14.06 -30.51 10.79
N VAL A 248 -14.92 -30.98 11.69
CA VAL A 248 -14.81 -32.33 12.24
C VAL A 248 -16.20 -32.97 12.22
N GLN A 249 -16.39 -33.97 11.36
CA GLN A 249 -17.54 -34.87 11.41
C GLN A 249 -17.06 -36.31 11.30
N TYR A 250 -17.40 -37.10 12.31
CA TYR A 250 -17.23 -38.55 12.31
C TYR A 250 -18.61 -39.18 12.16
N LYS A 251 -18.79 -40.01 11.12
CA LYS A 251 -19.96 -40.90 11.00
C LYS A 251 -19.44 -42.33 10.95
N ALA A 252 -19.85 -43.15 11.92
CA ALA A 252 -19.61 -44.58 11.93
C ALA A 252 -20.94 -45.30 11.70
N HIS A 253 -20.98 -46.19 10.70
CA HIS A 253 -22.08 -47.13 10.53
C HIS A 253 -21.65 -48.46 11.14
N THR A 254 -22.33 -48.88 12.21
CA THR A 254 -22.17 -50.24 12.74
C THR A 254 -23.14 -51.17 12.02
N LEU A 255 -22.62 -52.25 11.43
CA LEU A 255 -23.43 -53.40 11.06
C LEU A 255 -23.67 -54.24 12.32
N ALA A 256 -24.85 -54.83 12.47
CA ALA A 256 -25.07 -55.85 13.48
C ALA A 256 -24.15 -57.06 13.17
N TYR A 257 -23.34 -57.48 14.14
CA TYR A 257 -22.56 -58.71 14.04
C TYR A 257 -23.51 -59.90 14.07
N ASN A 258 -23.72 -60.55 12.93
CA ASN A 258 -24.32 -61.88 12.89
C ASN A 258 -23.22 -62.88 13.25
N SER A 259 -23.28 -63.46 14.45
CA SER A 259 -22.37 -64.53 14.84
C SER A 259 -22.49 -65.71 13.87
N GLU A 260 -21.38 -66.15 13.28
CA GLU A 260 -21.36 -67.46 12.63
C GLU A 260 -21.74 -68.53 13.67
N SER A 261 -22.66 -69.41 13.29
CA SER A 261 -23.06 -70.52 14.14
C SER A 261 -21.82 -71.37 14.43
N PRO A 262 -21.55 -71.74 15.71
CA PRO A 262 -20.38 -72.54 16.05
C PRO A 262 -20.37 -73.81 15.21
N HIS A 263 -19.25 -74.08 14.55
CA HIS A 263 -19.06 -75.30 13.75
C HIS A 263 -19.49 -76.52 14.58
N LYS A 264 -20.43 -77.31 14.04
CA LYS A 264 -20.83 -78.57 14.65
C LYS A 264 -19.58 -79.42 14.90
N LYS A 265 -19.36 -79.82 16.15
CA LYS A 265 -18.38 -80.85 16.49
C LYS A 265 -18.69 -82.09 15.65
N VAL A 266 -17.76 -82.47 14.79
CA VAL A 266 -17.77 -83.80 14.18
C VAL A 266 -17.45 -84.78 15.30
N SER A 267 -18.46 -85.50 15.76
CA SER A 267 -18.30 -86.66 16.63
C SER A 267 -17.68 -87.78 15.81
N LEU A 268 -16.39 -88.07 16.05
CA LEU A 268 -15.77 -89.31 15.59
C LEU A 268 -16.25 -90.44 16.50
N SER A 269 -17.16 -91.26 15.99
CA SER A 269 -17.52 -92.55 16.57
C SER A 269 -16.68 -93.66 15.93
N GLN A 270 -15.86 -94.26 16.80
CA GLN A 270 -15.16 -95.57 16.75
C GLN A 270 -14.27 -95.89 15.55
#